data_AF-A0A1Y1UTV9-F1
#
_entry.id   AF-A0A1Y1UTV9-F1
#
_cell.length_a   1.000
_cell.length_b   1.000
_cell.length_c   1.000
_cell.angle_alpha   90.00
_cell.angle_beta   90.00
_cell.angle_gamma   90.00
#
_symmetry.space_group_name_H-M   'P 1'
#
loop_
_entity.id
_entity.type
_entity.pdbx_description
1 polymer ?
#
loop_
_entity_poly.entity_id
_entity_poly.type
_entity_poly.pdbx_seq_one_letter_code
_entity_poly.pdbx_strand_id
1 'polypeptide(L)'
;IISYYILRNQRKSKIIFEIILNSMCYITIYSIFLWDKIYYIFKKEGNNVFKYFICIRHETCSIHHSTTCECSLLMTKEELLINAKKTINVYNVCRKTFVIINKRLAYVSPKIKLKYLKFNEEI
;
A
#
# COMPACT_ATOMS: atom_id res chain seq x y z
N ILE A 1 16.09 13.99 -24.62
CA ILE A 1 16.71 13.53 -25.89
C ILE A 1 15.90 14.03 -27.10
N ILE A 2 14.59 13.74 -27.18
CA ILE A 2 13.72 14.22 -28.28
C ILE A 2 13.64 15.76 -28.34
N SER A 3 13.43 16.46 -27.21
CA SER A 3 13.41 17.94 -27.20
C SER A 3 14.74 18.58 -27.59
N TYR A 4 15.86 17.90 -27.33
CA TYR A 4 17.21 18.37 -27.66
C TYR A 4 17.47 18.30 -29.17
N TYR A 5 16.98 17.26 -29.85
CA TYR A 5 17.12 17.11 -31.30
C TYR A 5 16.20 18.04 -32.10
N ILE A 6 14.97 18.28 -31.63
CA ILE A 6 13.93 19.01 -32.39
C ILE A 6 13.98 20.53 -32.14
N LEU A 7 14.25 20.97 -30.91
CA LEU A 7 14.08 22.38 -30.49
C LEU A 7 15.39 23.09 -30.16
N ARG A 8 16.51 22.61 -30.72
CA ARG A 8 17.88 23.08 -30.39
C ARG A 8 18.06 24.59 -30.50
N ASN A 9 17.39 25.25 -31.46
CA ASN A 9 17.60 26.66 -31.78
C ASN A 9 16.51 27.61 -31.25
N GLN A 10 15.47 27.10 -30.59
CA GLN A 10 14.34 27.91 -30.11
C GLN A 10 14.15 27.75 -28.60
N ARG A 11 14.85 28.59 -27.84
CA ARG A 11 14.87 28.55 -26.37
C ARG A 11 13.47 28.69 -25.75
N LYS A 12 12.63 29.58 -26.28
CA LYS A 12 11.24 29.78 -25.80
C LYS A 12 10.40 28.54 -26.02
N SER A 13 10.43 27.98 -27.23
CA SER A 13 9.68 26.78 -27.60
C SER A 13 10.09 25.56 -26.79
N LYS A 14 11.38 25.43 -26.46
CA LYS A 14 11.89 24.37 -25.58
C LYS A 14 11.30 24.45 -24.16
N ILE A 15 11.29 25.65 -23.56
CA ILE A 15 10.74 25.87 -22.22
C ILE A 15 9.24 25.55 -22.18
N ILE A 16 8.49 26.02 -23.18
CA ILE A 16 7.05 25.73 -23.30
C ILE A 16 6.81 24.22 -23.42
N PHE A 17 7.59 23.54 -24.24
CA PHE A 17 7.50 22.09 -24.41
C PHE A 17 7.77 21.32 -23.12
N GLU A 18 8.81 21.69 -22.36
CA GLU A 18 9.13 21.06 -21.08
C GLU A 18 8.02 21.28 -20.03
N ILE A 19 7.42 22.48 -20.00
CA ILE A 19 6.30 22.79 -19.10
C ILE A 19 5.07 21.92 -19.46
N ILE A 20 4.73 21.81 -20.74
CA ILE A 20 3.61 20.98 -21.20
C ILE A 20 3.85 19.52 -20.85
N LEU A 21 5.04 19.01 -21.13
CA LEU A 21 5.39 17.61 -20.87
C LEU A 21 5.33 17.29 -19.36
N ASN A 22 5.90 18.15 -18.52
CA ASN A 22 5.82 17.99 -17.07
C ASN A 22 4.37 18.05 -16.58
N SER A 23 3.58 18.99 -17.09
CA SER A 23 2.16 19.11 -16.73
C SER A 23 1.38 17.85 -17.09
N MET A 24 1.62 17.30 -18.28
CA MET A 24 1.02 16.03 -18.71
C MET A 24 1.38 14.88 -17.76
N CYS A 25 2.66 14.75 -17.37
CA CYS A 25 3.08 13.74 -16.40
C CYS A 25 2.38 13.90 -15.05
N TYR A 26 2.31 15.12 -14.52
CA TYR A 26 1.61 15.37 -13.25
C TYR A 26 0.12 15.05 -13.34
N ILE A 27 -0.54 15.38 -14.45
CA ILE A 27 -1.93 15.02 -14.69
C ILE A 27 -2.11 13.50 -14.76
N THR A 28 -1.21 12.77 -15.42
CA THR A 28 -1.27 11.30 -15.48
C THR A 28 -1.16 10.68 -14.08
N ILE A 29 -0.19 11.12 -13.28
CA ILE A 29 -0.02 10.65 -11.90
C ILE A 29 -1.27 10.95 -11.07
N TYR A 30 -1.80 12.17 -11.18
CA TYR A 30 -3.02 12.57 -10.49
C TYR A 30 -4.23 11.73 -10.89
N SER A 31 -4.41 11.44 -12.18
CA SER A 31 -5.47 10.59 -12.70
C SER A 31 -5.40 9.16 -12.15
N ILE A 32 -4.20 8.58 -12.00
CA ILE A 32 -4.02 7.25 -11.38
C ILE A 32 -4.51 7.26 -9.93
N PHE A 33 -4.14 8.29 -9.15
CA PHE A 33 -4.59 8.41 -7.76
C PHE A 33 -6.10 8.67 -7.65
N LEU A 34 -6.68 9.44 -8.56
CA LEU A 34 -8.13 9.61 -8.62
C LEU A 34 -8.85 8.32 -8.98
N TRP A 35 -8.29 7.53 -9.89
CA TRP A 35 -8.92 6.29 -10.36
C TRP A 35 -9.13 5.29 -9.22
N ASP A 36 -8.19 5.20 -8.28
CA ASP A 36 -8.33 4.39 -7.07
C ASP A 36 -9.56 4.80 -6.23
N LYS A 37 -9.80 6.10 -6.09
CA LYS A 37 -10.97 6.64 -5.36
C LYS A 37 -12.26 6.45 -6.12
N ILE A 38 -12.25 6.67 -7.43
CA ILE A 38 -13.42 6.47 -8.30
C ILE A 38 -13.82 4.99 -8.28
N TYR A 39 -12.86 4.08 -8.44
CA TYR A 39 -13.07 2.64 -8.36
C TYR A 39 -13.68 2.24 -7.02
N TYR A 40 -13.17 2.80 -5.92
CA TYR A 40 -13.70 2.57 -4.57
C TYR A 40 -15.16 3.03 -4.42
N ILE A 41 -15.51 4.20 -4.96
CA ILE A 41 -16.89 4.74 -4.91
C ILE A 41 -17.86 3.88 -5.74
N PHE A 42 -17.47 3.49 -6.95
CA PHE A 42 -18.31 2.66 -7.83
C PHE A 42 -18.57 1.28 -7.25
N LYS A 43 -17.55 0.65 -6.66
CA LYS A 43 -17.66 -0.71 -6.15
C LYS A 43 -18.41 -0.77 -4.82
N LYS A 44 -18.48 0.32 -4.04
CA LYS A 44 -19.12 0.41 -2.71
C LYS A 44 -18.68 -0.67 -1.69
N GLU A 45 -17.60 -1.39 -1.95
CA GLU A 45 -17.13 -2.55 -1.18
C GLU A 45 -15.92 -2.22 -0.28
N GLY A 46 -15.75 -0.96 0.06
CA GLY A 46 -14.51 -0.43 0.61
C GLY A 46 -13.97 -1.06 1.89
N ASN A 47 -14.81 -1.77 2.64
CA ASN A 47 -14.45 -2.44 3.88
C ASN A 47 -14.36 -3.97 3.74
N ASN A 48 -14.44 -4.53 2.53
CA ASN A 48 -14.36 -5.98 2.36
C ASN A 48 -12.90 -6.46 2.34
N VAL A 49 -12.39 -6.74 3.53
CA VAL A 49 -11.06 -7.28 3.81
C VAL A 49 -10.69 -8.47 2.91
N PHE A 50 -11.65 -9.33 2.58
CA PHE A 50 -11.42 -10.55 1.78
C PHE A 50 -11.04 -10.29 0.32
N LYS A 51 -11.22 -9.07 -0.20
CA LYS A 51 -10.82 -8.69 -1.57
C LYS A 51 -9.40 -8.14 -1.65
N TYR A 52 -8.88 -7.58 -0.55
CA TYR A 52 -7.58 -6.91 -0.52
C TYR A 52 -6.48 -7.80 0.07
N PHE A 53 -6.84 -8.70 0.97
CA PHE A 53 -5.91 -9.66 1.56
C PHE A 53 -6.05 -11.00 0.84
N ILE A 54 -5.28 -11.20 -0.24
CA ILE A 54 -5.06 -12.54 -0.81
C ILE A 54 -4.08 -13.24 0.12
N CYS A 55 -4.60 -13.97 1.11
CA CYS A 55 -3.79 -14.79 1.98
C CYS A 55 -3.40 -16.07 1.23
N ILE A 56 -2.19 -16.11 0.66
CA ILE A 56 -1.66 -17.32 0.05
C ILE A 56 -1.28 -18.28 1.18
N ARG A 57 -1.95 -19.42 1.22
CA ARG A 57 -1.73 -20.47 2.23
C ARG A 57 -0.38 -21.13 1.96
N HIS A 58 0.49 -21.20 2.96
CA HIS A 58 1.79 -21.87 2.84
C HIS A 58 2.00 -22.90 3.96
N GLU A 59 0.98 -23.69 4.26
CA GLU A 59 1.22 -24.96 4.94
C GLU A 59 1.52 -26.02 3.89
N THR A 60 2.54 -26.84 4.14
CA THR A 60 2.88 -27.97 3.28
C THR A 60 1.72 -28.96 3.31
N CYS A 61 1.12 -29.16 2.14
CA CYS A 61 0.07 -30.13 1.92
C CYS A 61 0.54 -31.53 2.35
N SER A 62 -0.13 -32.17 3.30
CA SER A 62 0.25 -33.51 3.76
C SER A 62 0.09 -34.59 2.68
N ILE A 63 -0.77 -34.35 1.69
CA ILE A 63 -1.06 -35.27 0.58
C ILE A 63 -0.06 -35.10 -0.57
N HIS A 64 0.25 -33.86 -0.94
CA HIS A 64 1.08 -33.54 -2.11
C HIS A 64 2.49 -33.07 -1.76
N HIS A 65 2.82 -32.95 -0.47
CA HIS A 65 4.07 -32.40 0.05
C HIS A 65 4.50 -31.08 -0.60
N SER A 66 3.51 -30.29 -1.05
CA SER A 66 3.73 -29.04 -1.77
C SER A 66 3.08 -27.88 -1.02
N THR A 67 3.73 -26.72 -1.04
CA THR A 67 3.21 -25.45 -0.52
C THR A 67 2.29 -24.73 -1.51
N THR A 68 2.03 -25.34 -2.68
CA THR A 68 1.17 -24.78 -3.75
C THR A 68 -0.05 -25.63 -4.06
N CYS A 69 -0.31 -26.70 -3.29
CA CYS A 69 -1.48 -27.56 -3.50
C CYS A 69 -2.77 -26.87 -2.99
N GLU A 70 -3.91 -27.14 -3.64
CA GLU A 70 -5.24 -26.62 -3.25
C GLU A 70 -5.98 -27.51 -2.22
N CYS A 71 -5.30 -28.47 -1.61
CA CYS A 71 -5.96 -29.54 -0.84
C CYS A 71 -6.14 -29.21 0.66
N SER A 72 -5.45 -28.19 1.17
CA SER A 72 -5.51 -27.74 2.56
C SER A 72 -6.00 -26.29 2.65
N LEU A 73 -7.12 -26.00 1.99
CA LEU A 73 -7.73 -24.68 1.93
C LEU A 73 -8.68 -24.38 3.11
N LEU A 74 -8.64 -25.15 4.21
CA LEU A 74 -9.57 -24.99 5.34
C LEU A 74 -9.03 -24.01 6.40
N MET A 75 -8.76 -22.77 5.99
CA MET A 75 -8.76 -21.66 6.95
C MET A 75 -10.19 -21.14 7.03
N THR A 76 -10.74 -21.06 8.23
CA THR A 76 -12.09 -20.54 8.44
C THR A 76 -12.12 -19.05 8.12
N LYS A 77 -13.31 -18.51 7.76
CA LYS A 77 -13.46 -17.06 7.51
C LYS A 77 -13.07 -16.22 8.73
N GLU A 78 -13.24 -16.78 9.93
CA GLU A 78 -12.93 -16.14 11.21
C GLU A 78 -11.41 -16.00 11.42
N GLU A 79 -10.64 -17.04 11.16
CA GLU A 79 -9.17 -17.00 11.22
C GLU A 79 -8.59 -15.99 10.22
N LEU A 80 -9.17 -15.91 9.02
CA LEU A 80 -8.77 -14.93 8.01
C LEU A 80 -9.03 -13.50 8.50
N LEU A 81 -10.19 -13.24 9.12
CA LEU A 81 -10.51 -11.94 9.71
C LEU A 81 -9.55 -11.57 10.85
N ILE A 82 -9.20 -12.54 11.70
CA ILE A 82 -8.23 -12.35 12.79
C ILE A 82 -6.86 -11.98 12.21
N ASN A 83 -6.38 -12.71 11.21
CA ASN A 83 -5.09 -12.47 10.59
C ASN A 83 -5.03 -11.13 9.84
N ALA A 84 -6.10 -10.77 9.13
CA ALA A 84 -6.20 -9.48 8.49
C ALA A 84 -6.22 -8.33 9.52
N LYS A 85 -6.93 -8.50 10.64
CA LYS A 85 -6.95 -7.53 11.74
C LYS A 85 -5.56 -7.36 12.37
N LYS A 86 -4.82 -8.46 12.59
CA LYS A 86 -3.42 -8.43 13.05
C LYS A 86 -2.54 -7.64 12.07
N THR A 87 -2.68 -7.92 10.78
CA THR A 87 -1.91 -7.23 9.73
C THR A 87 -2.21 -5.73 9.68
N ILE A 88 -3.49 -5.35 9.77
CA ILE A 88 -3.93 -3.95 9.84
C ILE A 88 -3.36 -3.26 11.10
N ASN A 89 -3.32 -3.94 12.24
CA ASN A 89 -2.75 -3.41 13.47
C ASN A 89 -1.24 -3.15 13.32
N VAL A 90 -0.50 -4.09 12.73
CA VAL A 90 0.92 -3.91 12.41
C VAL A 90 1.12 -2.69 11.51
N TYR A 91 0.34 -2.58 10.44
CA TYR A 91 0.37 -1.43 9.55
C TYR A 91 0.11 -0.11 10.28
N ASN A 92 -0.91 -0.05 11.14
CA ASN A 92 -1.29 1.14 11.88
C ASN A 92 -0.20 1.61 12.85
N VAL A 93 0.48 0.67 13.52
CA VAL A 93 1.63 0.96 14.39
C VAL A 93 2.81 1.47 13.55
N CYS A 94 3.08 0.84 12.42
CA CYS A 94 4.19 1.21 11.54
C CYS A 94 3.99 2.59 10.89
N ARG A 95 2.76 2.94 10.48
CA ARG A 95 2.43 4.20 9.79
C ARG A 95 2.78 5.45 10.61
N LYS A 96 2.65 5.42 11.93
CA LYS A 96 2.92 6.59 12.80
C LYS A 96 4.41 6.70 13.09
N THR A 97 5.16 7.43 12.27
CA THR A 97 6.60 7.70 12.48
C THR A 97 6.85 8.88 13.41
N PHE A 98 5.95 9.85 13.44
CA PHE A 98 6.04 11.03 14.30
C PHE A 98 4.75 11.19 15.11
N VAL A 99 4.90 11.57 16.38
CA VAL A 99 3.80 11.87 17.30
C VAL A 99 4.08 13.19 18.00
N ILE A 100 3.03 13.93 18.34
CA ILE A 100 3.18 15.18 19.11
C ILE A 100 3.06 14.82 20.58
N ILE A 101 4.14 14.98 21.34
CA ILE A 101 4.17 14.80 22.80
C ILE A 101 4.57 16.14 23.39
N ASN A 102 3.75 16.70 24.28
CA ASN A 102 4.01 17.98 24.95
C ASN A 102 4.33 19.13 23.97
N LYS A 103 3.52 19.28 22.92
CA LYS A 103 3.70 20.29 21.85
C LYS A 103 5.00 20.19 21.04
N ARG A 104 5.77 19.10 21.19
CA ARG A 104 6.98 18.84 20.41
C ARG A 104 6.78 17.62 19.52
N LEU A 105 7.33 17.68 18.31
CA LEU A 105 7.34 16.56 17.39
C LEU A 105 8.38 15.53 17.87
N ALA A 106 7.93 14.32 18.21
CA ALA A 106 8.78 13.24 18.66
C ALA A 106 8.78 12.09 17.63
N TYR A 107 9.95 11.57 17.32
CA TYR A 107 10.11 10.39 16.49
C TYR A 107 9.83 9.12 17.29
N VAL A 108 8.95 8.25 16.79
CA VAL A 108 8.69 6.94 17.43
C VAL A 108 9.66 5.92 16.88
N SER A 109 10.62 5.53 17.72
CA SER A 109 11.60 4.52 17.32
C SER A 109 10.95 3.16 17.01
N PRO A 110 11.50 2.37 16.08
CA PRO A 110 10.99 1.03 15.76
C PRO A 110 10.94 0.10 16.97
N LYS A 111 11.85 0.26 17.94
CA LYS A 111 11.87 -0.54 19.19
C LYS A 111 10.61 -0.33 20.02
N ILE A 112 10.17 0.92 20.13
CA ILE A 112 8.94 1.28 20.85
C ILE A 112 7.72 0.70 20.12
N LYS A 113 7.71 0.77 18.78
CA LYS A 113 6.65 0.18 17.94
C LYS A 113 6.53 -1.34 18.15
N LEU A 114 7.65 -2.06 18.19
CA LEU A 114 7.66 -3.50 18.44
C LEU A 114 7.13 -3.85 19.84
N LYS A 115 7.40 -3.02 20.86
CA LYS A 115 6.86 -3.22 22.20
C LYS A 115 5.32 -3.13 22.23
N TYR A 116 4.74 -2.18 21.49
CA TYR A 116 3.28 -2.07 21.37
C TYR A 116 2.63 -3.24 20.62
N LEU A 117 3.35 -3.84 19.66
CA LEU A 117 2.85 -5.01 18.93
C LEU A 117 2.79 -6.25 19.81
N LYS A 118 3.84 -6.52 20.59
CA LYS A 118 3.87 -7.67 21.51
C LYS A 118 2.76 -7.61 22.57
N PHE A 119 2.47 -6.42 23.10
CA PHE A 119 1.44 -6.24 24.12
C PHE A 119 0.01 -6.49 23.61
N ASN A 120 -0.23 -6.30 22.31
CA ASN A 120 -1.54 -6.54 21.69
C ASN A 120 -1.73 -7.98 21.20
N GLU A 121 -0.69 -8.82 21.25
CA GLU A 121 -0.79 -10.26 20.93
C GLU A 121 -1.06 -11.13 22.17
N GLU A 122 -0.83 -10.58 23.38
CA GLU A 122 -1.02 -11.25 24.67
C GLU A 122 -2.42 -11.05 25.28
N ILE A 123 -3.31 -10.31 24.60
CA ILE A 123 -4.73 -10.08 24.96
C ILE A 123 -5.63 -10.72 23.89
#